data_AF-X1SI82-F1
#
_entry.id   AF-X1SI82-F1
#
_cell.length_a   1.000
_cell.length_b   1.000
_cell.length_c   1.000
_cell.angle_alpha   90.00
_cell.angle_beta   90.00
_cell.angle_gamma   90.00
#
_symmetry.space_group_name_H-M   'P 1'
#
loop_
_entity.id
_entity.type
_entity.pdbx_description
1 polymer ?
#
loop_
_entity_poly.entity_id
_entity_poly.type
_entity_poly.pdbx_seq_one_letter_code
_entity_poly.pdbx_strand_id
1 'polypeptide(L)' 'MAKGETGRMIELAIKYKDGHITPRDLVHVAVMLTNNIKKIISTDKDFDHIEEIQRIDPADFSNVFV' A
#
# COMPACT_ATOMS: atom_id res chain seq x y z
N MET A 1 -6.85 -13.52 14.83
CA MET A 1 -6.60 -12.52 13.77
C MET A 1 -5.81 -11.40 14.44
N ALA A 2 -4.53 -11.26 14.14
CA ALA A 2 -3.64 -10.37 14.89
C ALA A 2 -4.10 -8.91 14.74
N LYS A 3 -4.41 -8.25 15.86
CA LYS A 3 -4.77 -6.84 15.90
C LYS A 3 -3.51 -6.01 15.66
N GLY A 4 -3.51 -5.13 14.67
CA GLY A 4 -2.41 -4.21 14.35
C GLY A 4 -1.62 -4.58 13.09
N GLU A 5 -0.57 -3.81 12.83
CA GLU A 5 0.17 -3.80 11.55
C GLU A 5 0.78 -5.16 11.21
N THR A 6 1.33 -5.88 12.20
CA THR A 6 1.91 -7.21 11.98
C THR A 6 0.88 -8.22 11.50
N GLY A 7 -0.33 -8.19 12.07
CA GLY A 7 -1.40 -9.08 11.64
C GLY A 7 -1.87 -8.76 10.23
N ARG A 8 -2.00 -7.47 9.93
CA ARG A 8 -2.37 -7.01 8.60
C ARG A 8 -1.32 -7.37 7.55
N MET A 9 -0.03 -7.29 7.89
CA MET A 9 1.05 -7.70 7.00
C MET A 9 0.97 -9.19 6.66
N ILE A 10 0.69 -10.06 7.64
CA ILE A 10 0.54 -11.50 7.39
C ILE A 10 -0.64 -11.78 6.45
N GLU A 11 -1.78 -11.11 6.67
CA GLU A 11 -2.94 -11.23 5.77
C GLU A 11 -2.59 -10.84 4.33
N LEU A 12 -1.90 -9.71 4.17
CA LEU A 12 -1.46 -9.21 2.87
C LEU A 12 -0.42 -10.14 2.22
N ALA A 13 0.52 -10.69 2.99
CA ALA A 13 1.52 -11.63 2.50
C ALA A 13 0.89 -12.93 1.98
N ILE A 14 -0.14 -13.43 2.65
CA ILE A 14 -0.89 -14.61 2.17
C ILE A 14 -1.64 -14.28 0.88
N LYS A 15 -2.28 -13.11 0.82
CA LYS A 15 -3.06 -12.67 -0.33
C LYS A 15 -2.20 -12.45 -1.58
N TYR A 16 -1.03 -11.85 -1.43
CA TYR A 16 -0.12 -11.49 -2.52
C TYR A 16 1.02 -12.48 -2.75
N LYS A 17 0.97 -13.67 -2.13
CA LYS A 17 2.04 -14.68 -2.13
C LYS A 17 2.51 -15.13 -3.53
N ASP A 18 1.64 -15.06 -4.53
CA ASP A 18 1.91 -15.49 -5.90
C ASP A 18 2.21 -14.30 -6.84
N GLY A 19 2.26 -13.07 -6.29
CA GLY A 19 2.53 -11.83 -7.02
C GLY A 19 3.99 -11.34 -6.88
N HIS A 20 4.28 -10.19 -7.48
CA HIS A 20 5.60 -9.55 -7.44
C HIS A 20 5.75 -8.48 -6.35
N ILE A 21 4.74 -8.33 -5.48
CA ILE A 21 4.75 -7.33 -4.40
C ILE A 21 5.77 -7.71 -3.35
N THR A 22 6.69 -6.78 -3.05
CA THR A 22 7.75 -7.07 -2.08
C THR A 22 7.22 -7.03 -0.65
N PRO A 23 7.84 -7.77 0.30
CA PRO A 23 7.47 -7.69 1.72
C PRO A 23 7.50 -6.26 2.29
N ARG A 24 8.39 -5.40 1.78
CA ARG A 24 8.48 -3.99 2.18
C ARG A 24 7.20 -3.23 1.82
N ASP A 25 6.69 -3.44 0.61
CA ASP A 25 5.49 -2.74 0.13
C ASP A 25 4.25 -3.22 0.90
N LEU A 26 4.21 -4.50 1.28
CA LEU A 26 3.18 -5.03 2.18
C LEU A 26 3.24 -4.42 3.58
N VAL A 27 4.43 -4.09 4.10
CA VAL A 27 4.57 -3.34 5.36
C VAL A 27 4.00 -1.94 5.23
N HIS A 28 4.30 -1.21 4.14
CA HIS A 28 3.70 0.11 3.89
C HIS A 28 2.16 0.04 3.89
N VAL A 29 1.60 -0.94 3.17
CA VAL A 29 0.14 -1.11 3.08
C VAL A 29 -0.45 -1.51 4.43
N ALA A 30 0.21 -2.38 5.20
CA ALA A 30 -0.25 -2.76 6.54
C ALA A 30 -0.36 -1.56 7.49
N VAL A 31 0.65 -0.69 7.48
CA VAL A 31 0.65 0.58 8.24
C VAL A 31 -0.48 1.49 7.76
N MET A 32 -0.60 1.69 6.45
CA MET A 32 -1.64 2.54 5.85
C MET A 32 -3.04 2.10 6.28
N LEU A 33 -3.35 0.81 6.13
CA LEU A 33 -4.68 0.28 6.42
C LEU A 33 -5.01 0.28 7.91
N THR A 34 -4.00 0.08 8.77
CA THR A 34 -4.17 0.21 10.23
C THR A 34 -4.49 1.64 10.65
N ASN A 35 -4.04 2.63 9.88
CA ASN A 35 -4.23 4.05 10.15
C ASN A 35 -5.32 4.69 9.26
N ASN A 36 -6.17 3.89 8.61
CA ASN A 36 -7.23 4.35 7.69
C ASN A 36 -6.74 5.21 6.50
N ILE A 37 -5.48 5.07 6.11
CA ILE A 37 -4.89 5.73 4.94
C ILE A 37 -5.12 4.83 3.73
N LYS A 38 -5.69 5.38 2.65
CA LYS A 38 -6.01 4.64 1.41
C LYS A 38 -5.29 5.16 0.17
N LYS A 39 -4.54 6.26 0.29
CA LYS A 39 -3.86 6.90 -0.82
C LYS A 39 -2.38 7.05 -0.48
N ILE A 40 -1.52 6.71 -1.42
CA ILE A 40 -0.07 6.89 -1.31
C ILE A 40 0.42 7.69 -2.51
N ILE A 41 1.22 8.72 -2.26
CA ILE A 41 1.95 9.43 -3.32
C ILE A 41 3.30 8.72 -3.45
N SER A 42 3.56 8.11 -4.60
CA SER A 42 4.79 7.35 -4.81
C SER A 42 5.13 7.24 -6.29
N THR A 43 6.42 7.27 -6.61
CA THR A 43 6.94 6.93 -7.94
C THR A 43 6.99 5.42 -8.18
N ASP A 44 6.83 4.61 -7.14
CA ASP A 44 6.86 3.16 -7.22
C ASP A 44 5.52 2.62 -7.74
N LYS A 45 5.53 2.12 -8.98
CA LYS A 45 4.33 1.62 -9.68
C LYS A 45 3.86 0.27 -9.15
N ASP A 46 4.64 -0.43 -8.33
CA ASP A 46 4.19 -1.73 -7.79
C ASP A 46 2.97 -1.58 -6.88
N PHE A 47 2.77 -0.40 -6.27
CA PHE A 47 1.55 -0.09 -5.52
C PHE A 47 0.28 -0.04 -6.38
N ASP A 48 0.38 0.11 -7.72
CA ASP A 48 -0.79 0.03 -8.63
C ASP A 48 -1.41 -1.38 -8.65
N HIS A 49 -0.67 -2.40 -8.17
CA HIS A 49 -1.11 -3.78 -8.12
C HIS A 49 -1.72 -4.19 -6.76
N ILE A 50 -1.86 -3.26 -5.81
CA ILE A 50 -2.44 -3.52 -4.48
C ILE A 50 -3.83 -2.88 -4.38
N GLU A 51 -4.87 -3.71 -4.30
CA GLU A 51 -6.27 -3.25 -4.44
C GLU A 51 -6.78 -2.45 -3.23
N GLU A 52 -6.16 -2.60 -2.05
CA GLU A 52 -6.59 -1.90 -0.84
C GLU A 52 -6.22 -0.41 -0.82
N ILE A 53 -5.33 0.02 -1.70
CA ILE A 53 -4.80 1.39 -1.74
C ILE A 53 -4.84 1.93 -3.16
N GLN A 54 -4.76 3.26 -3.27
CA GLN A 54 -4.61 3.96 -4.54
C GLN A 54 -3.24 4.66 -4.55
N ARG A 55 -2.40 4.33 -5.54
CA ARG A 55 -1.22 5.14 -5.83
C ARG A 55 -1.64 6.41 -6.57
N ILE A 56 -1.05 7.53 -6.19
CA ILE A 56 -1.09 8.78 -6.92
C ILE A 56 0.32 9.01 -7.45
N ASP A 57 0.44 9.19 -8.76
CA ASP A 57 1.72 9.60 -9.34
C ASP A 57 2.05 11.03 -8.85
N PRO A 58 3.27 11.29 -8.35
CA PRO A 58 3.66 12.64 -7.95
C PRO A 58 3.43 13.69 -9.05
N ALA A 59 3.55 13.31 -10.33
CA ALA A 59 3.25 14.20 -11.45
C ALA A 59 1.77 14.65 -11.46
N ASP A 60 0.84 13.74 -11.15
CA ASP A 60 -0.60 14.02 -11.12
C ASP A 60 -1.00 14.87 -9.89
N PHE A 61 -0.22 14.75 -8.81
CA PHE A 61 -0.47 15.49 -7.57
C PHE A 61 0.00 16.95 -7.63
N SER A 62 0.95 17.27 -8.51
CA SER A 62 1.52 18.62 -8.65
C SER A 62 0.50 19.70 -9.01
N ASN A 63 -0.67 19.34 -9.52
CA ASN A 63 -1.77 20.25 -9.87
C ASN A 63 -2.71 20.62 -8.70
N VAL A 64 -2.47 20.10 -7.49
CA VAL A 64 -3.39 20.26 -6.34
C VAL A 64 -3.04 21.46 -5.44
N PHE A 65 -1.84 22.03 -5.56
CA PHE A 65 -1.36 23.14 -4.72
C PHE A 65 -0.90 24.38 -5.50
N VAL A 66 -1.30 24.49 -6.78
CA VAL A 66 -1.04 25.67 -7.63
C VAL A 66 -2.30 26.50 -7.79
#